data_AF-A0A3B8JWG5-F1
#
_entry.id   AF-A0A3B8JWG5-F1
#
_cell.length_a   1.000
_cell.length_b   1.000
_cell.length_c   1.000
_cell.angle_alpha   90.00
_cell.angle_beta   90.00
_cell.angle_gamma   90.00
#
_symmetry.space_group_name_H-M   'P 1'
#
loop_
_entity.id
_entity.type
_entity.pdbx_description
1 polymer ?
#
loop_
_entity_poly.entity_id
_entity_poly.type
_entity_poly.pdbx_seq_one_letter_code
_entity_poly.pdbx_strand_id
1 'polypeptide(L)'
;MTPQVYANTDDGFIRLTTDEVRENLIDLLRRVLVEQKRIVLQRAGEEVAAIIPKREFERLDDLMAQLKPSPFTPEEEEYYEDGIHCIYPDEVQAEFDYILEQVMLNGELFGLLPIENLGGKKIDIFAPVAILMSIDKFWIPEYVIREKQGK
;
A
#
# COMPACT_ATOMS: atom_id res chain seq x y z
N MET A 1 -0.30 0.35 -37.61
CA MET A 1 -0.83 0.70 -36.28
C MET A 1 0.31 0.54 -35.29
N THR A 2 0.91 1.64 -34.87
CA THR A 2 1.97 1.65 -33.86
C THR A 2 1.30 1.73 -32.49
N PRO A 3 1.69 0.92 -31.49
CA PRO A 3 1.14 1.07 -30.15
C PRO A 3 1.58 2.42 -29.59
N GLN A 4 0.62 3.22 -29.11
CA GLN A 4 0.92 4.41 -28.32
C GLN A 4 1.52 3.94 -27.00
N VAL A 5 2.83 4.16 -26.84
CA VAL A 5 3.48 4.14 -25.54
C VAL A 5 3.04 5.40 -24.82
N TYR A 6 2.04 5.29 -23.94
CA TYR A 6 1.74 6.35 -23.00
C TYR A 6 2.92 6.44 -22.03
N ALA A 7 3.79 7.41 -22.27
CA ALA A 7 4.81 7.82 -21.31
C ALA A 7 4.08 8.25 -20.02
N ASN A 8 4.14 7.38 -19.02
CA ASN A 8 3.48 7.50 -17.72
C ASN A 8 4.23 8.53 -16.86
N THR A 9 4.15 9.80 -17.24
CA THR A 9 4.62 10.93 -16.44
C THR A 9 3.42 11.52 -15.70
N ASP A 10 3.00 10.88 -14.60
CA ASP A 10 2.02 11.44 -13.65
C ASP A 10 2.46 11.15 -12.20
N ASP A 11 2.59 12.22 -11.40
CA ASP A 11 2.42 12.32 -9.95
C ASP A 11 3.16 11.38 -8.98
N GLY A 12 4.33 10.85 -9.35
CA GLY A 12 5.19 10.15 -8.40
C GLY A 12 4.73 8.73 -8.02
N PHE A 13 3.82 8.16 -8.82
CA PHE A 13 3.39 6.77 -8.73
C PHE A 13 4.01 5.93 -9.85
N ILE A 14 4.26 4.65 -9.58
CA ILE A 14 4.68 3.66 -10.57
C ILE A 14 3.52 2.69 -10.75
N ARG A 15 2.96 2.61 -11.96
CA ARG A 15 1.91 1.64 -12.29
C ARG A 15 2.53 0.39 -12.89
N LEU A 16 2.24 -0.76 -12.29
CA LEU A 16 2.75 -2.06 -12.71
C LEU A 16 1.62 -3.08 -12.72
N THR A 17 1.67 -4.04 -13.62
CA THR A 17 0.76 -5.17 -13.60
C THR A 17 1.00 -6.05 -12.36
N THR A 18 -0.01 -6.80 -11.94
CA THR A 18 0.14 -7.73 -10.81
C THR A 18 1.26 -8.76 -11.02
N ASP A 19 1.51 -9.15 -12.26
CA ASP A 19 2.55 -10.12 -12.61
C ASP A 19 3.94 -9.49 -12.48
N GLU A 20 4.12 -8.27 -13.01
CA GLU A 20 5.37 -7.52 -12.83
C GLU A 20 5.69 -7.27 -11.35
N VAL A 21 4.67 -7.01 -10.53
CA VAL A 21 4.87 -6.84 -9.08
C VAL A 21 5.26 -8.15 -8.41
N ARG A 22 4.59 -9.26 -8.74
CA ARG A 22 4.93 -10.58 -8.21
C ARG A 22 6.37 -10.96 -8.53
N GLU A 23 6.80 -10.78 -9.77
CA GLU A 23 8.13 -11.17 -10.23
C GLU A 23 9.25 -10.28 -9.66
N ASN A 24 8.96 -9.00 -9.36
CA ASN A 24 9.98 -8.01 -8.99
C ASN A 24 9.82 -7.47 -7.55
N LEU A 25 9.04 -8.12 -6.68
CA LEU A 25 8.63 -7.58 -5.39
C LEU A 25 9.80 -7.05 -4.53
N ILE A 26 10.93 -7.75 -4.49
CA ILE A 26 12.10 -7.35 -3.71
C ILE A 26 12.70 -6.03 -4.22
N ASP A 27 12.88 -5.87 -5.53
CA ASP A 27 13.41 -4.62 -6.11
C ASP A 27 12.41 -3.47 -5.89
N LEU A 28 11.12 -3.77 -6.02
CA LEU A 28 10.05 -2.82 -5.77
C LEU A 28 10.02 -2.34 -4.32
N LEU A 29 10.18 -3.25 -3.34
CA LEU A 29 10.34 -2.89 -1.94
C LEU A 29 11.55 -2.01 -1.69
N ARG A 30 12.68 -2.27 -2.38
CA ARG A 30 13.85 -1.39 -2.32
C ARG A 30 13.50 0.03 -2.78
N ARG A 31 12.77 0.16 -3.89
CA ARG A 31 12.35 1.47 -4.43
C ARG A 31 11.36 2.18 -3.49
N VAL A 32 10.41 1.45 -2.92
CA VAL A 32 9.48 2.00 -1.92
C VAL A 32 10.25 2.50 -0.70
N LEU A 33 11.18 1.72 -0.17
CA LEU A 33 11.95 2.07 1.01
C LEU A 33 12.95 3.22 0.77
N VAL A 34 13.74 3.13 -0.30
CA VAL A 34 14.86 4.06 -0.54
C VAL A 34 14.39 5.32 -1.24
N GLU A 35 13.56 5.17 -2.26
CA GLU A 35 13.13 6.27 -3.14
C GLU A 35 11.73 6.80 -2.78
N GLN A 36 11.09 6.22 -1.75
CA GLN A 36 9.75 6.60 -1.29
C GLN A 36 8.69 6.52 -2.42
N LYS A 37 8.90 5.59 -3.36
CA LYS A 37 7.98 5.36 -4.47
C LYS A 37 6.70 4.70 -3.97
N ARG A 38 5.61 4.98 -4.68
CA ARG A 38 4.30 4.39 -4.48
C ARG A 38 3.99 3.56 -5.72
N ILE A 39 3.63 2.30 -5.52
CA ILE A 39 3.40 1.36 -6.61
C ILE A 39 1.92 1.05 -6.66
N VAL A 40 1.30 1.27 -7.81
CA VAL A 40 -0.10 0.93 -8.05
C VAL A 40 -0.13 -0.36 -8.88
N LEU A 41 -0.84 -1.36 -8.37
CA LEU A 41 -1.00 -2.67 -8.99
C LEU A 41 -2.18 -2.63 -9.95
N GLN A 42 -1.99 -3.11 -11.17
CA GLN A 42 -3.01 -3.18 -12.20
C GLN A 42 -3.33 -4.63 -12.59
N ARG A 43 -4.62 -4.96 -12.69
CA ARG A 43 -5.11 -6.25 -13.17
C ARG A 43 -6.16 -5.99 -14.25
N ALA A 44 -5.98 -6.58 -15.44
CA ALA A 44 -6.85 -6.34 -16.59
C ALA A 44 -7.07 -4.86 -16.97
N GLY A 45 -6.09 -3.99 -16.67
CA GLY A 45 -6.15 -2.55 -16.96
C GLY A 45 -6.79 -1.69 -15.86
N GLU A 46 -7.30 -2.30 -14.79
CA GLU A 46 -7.87 -1.61 -13.63
C GLU A 46 -6.86 -1.55 -12.49
N GLU A 47 -6.81 -0.44 -11.76
CA GLU A 47 -6.02 -0.33 -10.53
C GLU A 47 -6.75 -1.11 -9.42
N VAL A 48 -6.04 -2.01 -8.72
CA VAL A 48 -6.68 -2.93 -7.76
C VAL A 48 -6.08 -2.85 -6.35
N ALA A 49 -4.81 -2.48 -6.24
CA ALA A 49 -4.12 -2.34 -4.96
C ALA A 49 -2.96 -1.35 -5.08
N ALA A 50 -2.38 -0.99 -3.94
CA ALA A 50 -1.18 -0.17 -3.88
C ALA A 50 -0.19 -0.70 -2.86
N ILE A 51 1.11 -0.60 -3.17
CA ILE A 51 2.22 -0.76 -2.24
C ILE A 51 2.83 0.62 -1.98
N ILE A 52 2.77 1.08 -0.74
CA ILE A 52 3.21 2.42 -0.34
C ILE A 52 4.16 2.37 0.86
N PRO A 53 5.00 3.40 1.09
CA PRO A 53 5.81 3.46 2.30
C PRO A 53 4.94 3.47 3.56
N LYS A 54 5.38 2.80 4.65
CA LYS A 54 4.64 2.77 5.93
C LYS A 54 4.25 4.18 6.42
N ARG A 55 5.18 5.13 6.33
CA ARG A 55 4.93 6.53 6.72
C ARG A 55 3.85 7.23 5.89
N GLU A 56 3.71 6.86 4.62
CA GLU A 56 2.64 7.39 3.78
C GLU A 56 1.30 6.81 4.22
N PHE A 57 1.27 5.51 4.55
CA PHE A 57 0.08 4.89 5.13
C PHE A 57 -0.34 5.55 6.44
N GLU A 58 0.57 5.72 7.41
CA GLU A 58 0.30 6.41 8.68
C GLU A 58 -0.31 7.81 8.45
N ARG A 59 0.24 8.56 7.49
CA ARG A 59 -0.29 9.89 7.11
C ARG A 59 -1.70 9.82 6.51
N LEU A 60 -1.98 8.81 5.68
CA LEU A 60 -3.30 8.61 5.07
C LEU A 60 -4.32 8.17 6.13
N ASP A 61 -3.91 7.30 7.04
CA ASP A 61 -4.74 6.79 8.13
C ASP A 61 -5.11 7.91 9.11
N ASP A 62 -4.13 8.73 9.53
CA ASP A 62 -4.36 9.94 10.32
C ASP A 62 -5.35 10.89 9.63
N LEU A 63 -5.20 11.08 8.31
CA LEU A 63 -6.09 11.94 7.54
C LEU A 63 -7.51 11.36 7.49
N MET A 64 -7.64 10.04 7.29
CA MET A 64 -8.92 9.34 7.32
C MET A 64 -9.58 9.41 8.69
N ALA A 65 -8.84 9.21 9.78
CA ALA A 65 -9.35 9.36 11.15
C ALA A 65 -9.85 10.78 11.42
N GLN A 66 -9.24 11.82 10.85
CA GLN A 66 -9.76 13.18 10.98
C GLN A 66 -11.00 13.45 10.11
N LEU A 67 -11.12 12.78 8.96
CA LEU A 67 -12.24 12.98 8.03
C LEU A 67 -13.47 12.19 8.45
N LYS A 68 -13.27 10.96 8.91
CA LYS A 68 -14.27 10.04 9.43
C LYS A 68 -13.77 9.50 10.76
N PRO A 69 -13.89 10.28 11.85
CA PRO A 69 -13.46 9.83 13.16
C PRO A 69 -14.18 8.55 13.52
N SER A 70 -13.39 7.63 14.07
CA SER A 70 -13.89 6.38 14.60
C SER A 70 -15.01 6.65 15.62
N PRO A 71 -16.07 5.84 15.61
CA PRO A 71 -17.10 5.91 16.64
C PRO A 71 -16.59 5.36 17.98
N PHE A 72 -15.41 4.73 18.00
CA PHE A 72 -14.81 4.11 19.17
C PHE A 72 -13.86 5.06 19.90
N THR A 73 -13.67 4.85 21.20
CA THR A 73 -12.70 5.63 21.98
C THR A 73 -11.26 5.16 21.73
N PRO A 74 -10.24 5.98 22.00
CA PRO A 74 -8.84 5.56 21.84
C PRO A 74 -8.47 4.28 22.62
N GLU A 75 -9.10 4.06 23.77
CA GLU A 75 -8.91 2.87 24.62
C GLU A 75 -9.54 1.61 24.00
N GLU A 76 -10.62 1.77 23.22
CA GLU A 76 -11.25 0.69 22.45
C GLU A 76 -10.44 0.38 21.18
N GLU A 77 -9.82 1.38 20.57
CA GLU A 77 -8.92 1.22 19.41
C GLU A 77 -7.63 0.49 19.79
N GLU A 78 -7.02 0.80 20.93
CA GLU A 78 -5.80 0.15 21.42
C GLU A 78 -5.98 -1.35 21.71
N TYR A 79 -7.22 -1.82 21.91
CA TYR A 79 -7.56 -3.23 22.10
C TYR A 79 -7.58 -4.03 20.78
N TYR A 80 -7.79 -3.36 19.64
CA TYR A 80 -7.59 -3.95 18.33
C TYR A 80 -6.14 -3.69 17.93
N GLU A 81 -5.25 -4.67 18.15
CA GLU A 81 -3.89 -4.63 17.55
C GLU A 81 -4.01 -4.16 16.11
N ASP A 82 -3.29 -3.09 15.74
CA ASP A 82 -3.24 -2.52 14.39
C ASP A 82 -3.34 -3.66 13.38
N GLY A 83 -4.50 -3.78 12.71
CA GLY A 83 -4.92 -4.95 11.94
C GLY A 83 -4.12 -5.16 10.64
N ILE A 84 -2.81 -4.99 10.72
CA ILE A 84 -1.84 -5.04 9.63
C ILE A 84 -1.04 -6.33 9.79
N HIS A 85 -1.32 -7.29 8.91
CA HIS A 85 -0.61 -8.56 8.88
C HIS A 85 0.81 -8.36 8.34
N CYS A 86 1.83 -8.49 9.18
CA CYS A 86 3.22 -8.40 8.74
C CYS A 86 3.67 -9.71 8.08
N ILE A 87 4.26 -9.62 6.90
CA ILE A 87 4.59 -10.78 6.06
C ILE A 87 5.91 -10.55 5.29
N TYR A 88 6.70 -11.61 5.10
CA TYR A 88 7.93 -11.52 4.33
C TYR A 88 7.69 -11.55 2.81
N PRO A 89 8.58 -10.95 2.00
CA PRO A 89 8.35 -10.83 0.56
C PRO A 89 8.27 -12.19 -0.18
N ASP A 90 8.99 -13.20 0.27
CA ASP A 90 8.95 -14.55 -0.30
C ASP A 90 7.60 -15.24 -0.04
N GLU A 91 7.03 -15.06 1.15
CA GLU A 91 5.68 -15.53 1.48
C GLU A 91 4.62 -14.79 0.63
N VAL A 92 4.79 -13.48 0.42
CA VAL A 92 3.92 -12.70 -0.47
C VAL A 92 4.00 -13.20 -1.90
N GLN A 93 5.19 -13.56 -2.40
CA GLN A 93 5.34 -14.10 -3.75
C GLN A 93 4.72 -15.49 -3.90
N ALA A 94 4.83 -16.33 -2.86
CA ALA A 94 4.26 -17.68 -2.85
C ALA A 94 2.73 -17.65 -2.88
N GLU A 95 2.12 -16.76 -2.10
CA GLU A 95 0.66 -16.69 -1.91
C GLU A 95 0.04 -15.42 -2.55
N PHE A 96 0.70 -14.86 -3.57
CA PHE A 96 0.39 -13.52 -4.09
C PHE A 96 -1.08 -13.35 -4.50
N ASP A 97 -1.66 -14.33 -5.19
CA ASP A 97 -3.06 -14.26 -5.63
C ASP A 97 -4.03 -14.26 -4.47
N TYR A 98 -3.78 -15.10 -3.46
CA TYR A 98 -4.59 -15.17 -2.24
C TYR A 98 -4.50 -13.86 -1.45
N ILE A 99 -3.28 -13.36 -1.22
CA ILE A 99 -3.07 -12.10 -0.49
C ILE A 99 -3.75 -10.94 -1.20
N LEU A 100 -3.58 -10.84 -2.52
CA LEU A 100 -4.21 -9.78 -3.29
C LEU A 100 -5.74 -9.88 -3.25
N GLU A 101 -6.31 -11.08 -3.24
CA GLU A 101 -7.74 -11.28 -3.05
C GLU A 101 -8.21 -10.81 -1.67
N GLN A 102 -7.47 -11.11 -0.59
CA GLN A 102 -7.77 -10.59 0.76
C GLN A 102 -7.75 -9.06 0.80
N VAL A 103 -6.75 -8.46 0.15
CA VAL A 103 -6.62 -7.00 0.06
C VAL A 103 -7.80 -6.39 -0.70
N MET A 104 -8.18 -6.96 -1.84
CA MET A 104 -9.23 -6.43 -2.70
C MET A 104 -10.64 -6.62 -2.13
N LEU A 105 -10.96 -7.83 -1.65
CA LEU A 105 -12.32 -8.20 -1.26
C LEU A 105 -12.62 -7.87 0.21
N ASN A 106 -11.64 -8.08 1.08
CA ASN A 106 -11.82 -7.93 2.53
C ASN A 106 -11.20 -6.63 3.06
N GLY A 107 -10.46 -5.90 2.21
CA GLY A 107 -9.79 -4.66 2.61
C GLY A 107 -8.65 -4.90 3.59
N GLU A 108 -8.11 -6.12 3.65
CA GLU A 108 -7.00 -6.46 4.54
C GLU A 108 -5.77 -5.62 4.25
N LEU A 109 -4.98 -5.35 5.30
CA LEU A 109 -3.73 -4.60 5.21
C LEU A 109 -2.56 -5.55 5.47
N PHE A 110 -1.58 -5.53 4.58
CA PHE A 110 -0.36 -6.33 4.74
C PHE A 110 0.86 -5.44 4.89
N GLY A 111 1.55 -5.57 6.02
CA GLY A 111 2.84 -4.94 6.27
C GLY A 111 3.94 -5.76 5.63
N LEU A 112 4.62 -5.21 4.62
CA LEU A 112 5.70 -5.89 3.93
C LEU A 112 7.01 -5.69 4.69
N LEU A 113 7.53 -6.78 5.25
CA LEU A 113 8.79 -6.78 5.98
C LEU A 113 9.98 -6.61 5.01
N PRO A 114 11.04 -5.90 5.43
CA PRO A 114 12.25 -5.80 4.64
C PRO A 114 13.06 -7.09 4.71
N ILE A 115 13.86 -7.36 3.68
CA ILE A 115 14.94 -8.35 3.75
C ILE A 115 16.21 -7.71 4.33
N GLU A 116 17.09 -8.54 4.91
CA GLU A 116 18.37 -8.06 5.46
C GLU A 116 19.17 -7.28 4.40
N ASN A 117 19.74 -6.13 4.81
CA ASN A 117 20.56 -5.24 3.98
C ASN A 117 19.85 -4.64 2.75
N LEU A 118 18.51 -4.63 2.70
CA LEU A 118 17.75 -4.00 1.62
C LEU A 118 18.17 -2.53 1.43
N GLY A 119 18.77 -2.20 0.28
CA GLY A 119 19.20 -0.84 -0.03
C GLY A 119 20.35 -0.30 0.84
N GLY A 120 21.15 -1.17 1.47
CA GLY A 120 22.37 -0.79 2.21
C GLY A 120 22.11 -0.05 3.53
N LYS A 121 20.87 -0.06 4.04
CA LYS A 121 20.52 0.54 5.33
C LYS A 121 20.40 -0.53 6.41
N LYS A 122 20.82 -0.19 7.64
CA LYS A 122 20.47 -0.99 8.83
C LYS A 122 18.99 -0.73 9.12
N ILE A 123 18.15 -1.72 8.84
CA ILE A 123 16.70 -1.64 8.95
C ILE A 123 16.26 -2.62 10.03
N ASP A 124 15.23 -2.25 10.77
CA ASP A 124 14.54 -3.16 11.67
C ASP A 124 13.77 -4.19 10.83
N ILE A 125 14.18 -5.45 10.90
CA ILE A 125 13.59 -6.54 10.12
C ILE A 125 12.25 -7.03 10.68
N PHE A 126 11.84 -6.52 11.85
CA PHE A 126 10.57 -6.84 12.49
C PHE A 126 9.50 -5.76 12.26
N ALA A 127 9.86 -4.65 11.62
CA ALA A 127 8.94 -3.57 11.30
C ALA A 127 8.68 -3.51 9.78
N PRO A 128 7.41 -3.37 9.33
CA PRO A 128 7.11 -3.27 7.92
C PRO A 128 7.69 -1.97 7.33
N VAL A 129 8.20 -2.04 6.12
CA VAL A 129 8.74 -0.87 5.39
C VAL A 129 7.75 -0.32 4.39
N ALA A 130 6.82 -1.17 3.94
CA ALA A 130 5.76 -0.84 3.01
C ALA A 130 4.46 -1.48 3.45
N ILE A 131 3.34 -0.91 3.01
CA ILE A 131 2.00 -1.45 3.23
C ILE A 131 1.42 -1.79 1.86
N LEU A 132 0.92 -3.01 1.72
CA LEU A 132 0.02 -3.41 0.65
C LEU A 132 -1.42 -3.20 1.12
N MET A 133 -2.20 -2.48 0.33
CA MET A 133 -3.58 -2.11 0.66
C MET A 133 -4.45 -2.02 -0.59
N SER A 134 -5.78 -2.07 -0.40
CA SER A 134 -6.75 -1.87 -1.47
C SER A 134 -6.60 -0.48 -2.09
N ILE A 135 -6.82 -0.40 -3.40
CA ILE A 135 -6.82 0.87 -4.13
C ILE A 135 -7.85 1.86 -3.57
N ASP A 136 -8.98 1.36 -3.05
CA ASP A 136 -10.06 2.18 -2.49
C ASP A 136 -9.66 2.87 -1.18
N LYS A 137 -8.75 2.24 -0.41
CA LYS A 137 -8.18 2.87 0.79
C LYS A 137 -7.06 3.85 0.44
N PHE A 138 -6.40 3.65 -0.70
CA PHE A 138 -5.30 4.49 -1.14
C PHE A 138 -5.79 5.81 -1.75
N TRP A 139 -6.81 5.75 -2.63
CA TRP A 139 -7.46 6.94 -3.17
C TRP A 139 -8.54 7.43 -2.21
N ILE A 140 -8.23 8.46 -1.42
CA ILE A 140 -9.23 9.10 -0.57
C ILE A 140 -10.29 9.77 -1.47
N PRO A 141 -11.57 9.37 -1.40
CA PRO A 141 -12.59 9.93 -2.28
C PRO A 141 -12.82 11.42 -2.02
N GLU A 142 -13.01 12.21 -3.08
CA GLU A 142 -13.20 13.67 -2.97
C GLU A 142 -14.39 14.06 -2.07
N TYR A 143 -15.46 13.26 -2.05
CA TYR A 143 -16.65 13.59 -1.24
C TYR A 143 -16.32 13.58 0.26
N VAL A 144 -15.42 12.68 0.70
CA VAL A 144 -14.95 12.60 2.09
C VAL A 144 -14.22 13.90 2.46
N ILE A 145 -13.41 14.43 1.53
CA ILE A 145 -12.68 15.69 1.72
C ILE A 145 -13.65 16.88 1.79
N ARG A 146 -14.68 16.91 0.93
CA ARG A 146 -15.66 18.00 0.87
C ARG A 146 -16.53 18.10 2.12
N GLU A 147 -16.91 16.98 2.74
CA GLU A 147 -17.70 16.97 3.99
C GLU A 147 -17.01 17.69 5.16
N LYS A 148 -15.67 17.69 5.20
CA LYS A 148 -14.88 18.40 6.22
C LYS A 148 -14.69 19.89 5.90
N GLN A 149 -14.68 20.28 4.64
CA GLN A 149 -14.52 21.69 4.22
C GLN A 149 -15.83 22.48 4.24
N GLY A 150 -16.97 21.80 4.30
CA GLY A 150 -18.31 22.40 4.37
C GLY A 150 -18.84 22.69 5.78
N LYS A 151 -18.00 22.58 6.82
CA LYS A 151 -18.32 22.94 8.21
C LYS A 151 -17.57 24.20 8.64
#